data_AF-A0AAW3B3C1-F1
#
_entry.id   AF-A0AAW3B3C1-F1
#
_cell.length_a   1.000
_cell.length_b   1.000
_cell.length_c   1.000
_cell.angle_alpha   90.00
_cell.angle_beta   90.00
_cell.angle_gamma   90.00
#
_symmetry.space_group_name_H-M   'P 1'
#
loop_
_entity.id
_entity.type
_entity.pdbx_description
1 polymer ?
#
loop_
_entity_poly.entity_id
_entity_poly.type
_entity_poly.pdbx_seq_one_letter_code
_entity_poly.pdbx_strand_id
1 'polypeptide(L)'
;PEEAQRLPGLQIQRRTFTPAELLARFGDTDIVYSFVNGSEVNHEYRKAMVKYCIDTVLLAENASYVMGPTLLVPTPDPAELPSRATASTQGTRSHPLLGSDHCTRAFFKGGLDRIHTVRDFLRAAEAAARRGVDNRDRETDELRHSLRSLEQHVRWHRGRVVVVSPGHHPTWVDGAKNFLAGLCGDARVQALRSSGTHLRVTTVHQDAVMPYGMRLTVDSHVIEQHLWRVRNMTAVHVYMNDDYFVNRDVAITDLFNEYGGTIVRTEKGVIPAGAVADHSVSWAKGVRHTQQFNTHELDVLHEDYLPEALATMWDRLRRVHRGGHAGAEALIS
;
A
#
# COMPACT_ATOMS: atom_id res chain seq x y z
N PRO A 1 -4.92 -20.88 -28.52
CA PRO A 1 -5.85 -21.57 -29.43
C PRO A 1 -6.60 -22.66 -28.67
N GLU A 2 -7.92 -22.61 -28.62
CA GLU A 2 -8.71 -23.58 -27.84
C GLU A 2 -8.74 -24.95 -28.50
N GLU A 3 -8.40 -25.97 -27.71
CA GLU A 3 -8.57 -27.36 -28.08
C GLU A 3 -10.00 -27.78 -27.73
N ALA A 4 -10.96 -27.50 -28.64
CA ALA A 4 -12.38 -27.83 -28.45
C ALA A 4 -12.64 -29.31 -28.11
N GLN A 5 -11.69 -30.19 -28.44
CA GLN A 5 -11.69 -31.60 -28.07
C GLN A 5 -11.59 -31.84 -26.55
N ARG A 6 -11.08 -30.88 -25.77
CA ARG A 6 -10.96 -30.98 -24.30
C ARG A 6 -12.26 -30.68 -23.55
N LEU A 7 -13.27 -30.12 -24.21
CA LEU A 7 -14.57 -29.78 -23.60
C LEU A 7 -15.73 -30.38 -24.41
N PRO A 8 -15.79 -31.72 -24.56
CA PRO A 8 -16.81 -32.36 -25.38
C PRO A 8 -18.21 -32.08 -24.83
N GLY A 9 -19.13 -31.67 -25.70
CA GLY A 9 -20.52 -31.38 -25.34
C GLY A 9 -20.80 -29.96 -24.82
N LEU A 10 -19.75 -29.14 -24.59
CA LEU A 10 -19.91 -27.74 -24.21
C LEU A 10 -19.79 -26.83 -25.43
N GLN A 11 -20.69 -25.84 -25.54
CA GLN A 11 -20.62 -24.78 -26.54
C GLN A 11 -20.14 -23.48 -25.89
N ILE A 12 -19.07 -22.90 -26.44
CA ILE A 12 -18.56 -21.61 -25.98
C ILE A 12 -19.19 -20.50 -26.83
N GLN A 13 -20.07 -19.71 -26.22
CA GLN A 13 -20.56 -18.47 -26.83
C GLN A 13 -19.75 -17.29 -26.33
N ARG A 14 -19.26 -16.45 -27.25
CA ARG A 14 -18.52 -15.23 -26.93
C ARG A 14 -19.29 -14.02 -27.40
N ARG A 15 -19.37 -13.03 -26.52
CA ARG A 15 -19.73 -11.66 -26.89
C ARG A 15 -18.44 -10.88 -27.13
N THR A 16 -18.34 -10.23 -28.28
CA THR A 16 -17.34 -9.19 -28.52
C THR A 16 -17.92 -7.83 -28.20
N PHE A 17 -17.05 -6.91 -27.80
CA PHE A 17 -17.35 -5.53 -27.48
C PHE A 17 -16.70 -4.62 -28.52
N THR A 18 -17.47 -3.66 -29.01
CA THR A 18 -16.94 -2.55 -29.80
C THR A 18 -16.12 -1.60 -28.93
N PRO A 19 -15.21 -0.78 -29.51
CA PRO A 19 -14.48 0.24 -28.75
C PRO A 19 -15.40 1.18 -27.96
N ALA A 20 -16.57 1.52 -28.51
CA ALA A 20 -17.55 2.37 -27.82
C ALA A 20 -18.16 1.67 -26.59
N GLU A 21 -18.47 0.38 -26.68
CA GLU A 21 -18.94 -0.41 -25.53
C GLU A 21 -17.85 -0.58 -24.46
N LEU A 22 -16.59 -0.78 -24.87
CA LEU A 22 -15.46 -0.81 -23.95
C LEU A 22 -15.29 0.53 -23.23
N LEU A 23 -15.43 1.66 -23.94
CA LEU A 23 -15.41 2.99 -23.32
C LEU A 23 -16.58 3.22 -22.37
N ALA A 24 -17.78 2.74 -22.70
CA ALA A 24 -18.93 2.83 -21.81
C ALA A 24 -18.70 2.02 -20.53
N ARG A 25 -18.04 0.86 -20.63
CA ARG A 25 -17.80 -0.05 -19.51
C ARG A 25 -16.60 0.33 -18.64
N PHE A 26 -15.51 0.76 -19.25
CA PHE A 26 -14.20 0.93 -18.61
C PHE A 26 -13.66 2.37 -18.69
N GLY A 27 -14.37 3.29 -19.33
CA GLY A 27 -13.97 4.70 -19.41
C GLY A 27 -13.83 5.38 -18.06
N ASP A 28 -14.59 4.91 -17.06
CA ASP A 28 -14.61 5.44 -15.68
C ASP A 28 -13.67 4.69 -14.72
N THR A 29 -12.83 3.79 -15.24
CA THR A 29 -11.83 3.03 -14.48
C THR A 29 -10.90 3.95 -13.69
N ASP A 30 -10.57 3.62 -12.43
CA ASP A 30 -9.60 4.41 -11.66
C ASP A 30 -8.18 4.25 -12.22
N ILE A 31 -7.44 5.36 -12.26
CA ILE A 31 -5.98 5.37 -12.46
C ILE A 31 -5.36 5.70 -11.10
N VAL A 32 -4.55 4.79 -10.58
CA VAL A 32 -3.99 4.86 -9.24
C VAL A 32 -2.47 4.91 -9.33
N TYR A 33 -1.91 5.92 -8.68
CA TYR A 33 -0.49 6.07 -8.49
C TYR A 33 -0.14 5.70 -7.04
N SER A 34 0.94 4.95 -6.84
CA SER A 34 1.68 5.02 -5.58
C SER A 34 2.85 5.94 -5.82
N PHE A 35 2.97 7.04 -5.06
CA PHE A 35 3.99 8.04 -5.34
C PHE A 35 4.61 8.55 -4.06
N VAL A 36 5.90 8.86 -4.14
CA VAL A 36 6.68 9.37 -3.03
C VAL A 36 7.53 10.53 -3.50
N ASN A 37 7.43 11.66 -2.79
CA ASN A 37 8.49 12.66 -2.84
C ASN A 37 9.53 12.30 -1.79
N GLY A 38 10.71 11.87 -2.20
CA GLY A 38 11.72 11.43 -1.25
C GLY A 38 12.39 12.56 -0.49
N SER A 39 12.10 13.82 -0.79
CA SER A 39 12.45 14.96 0.06
C SER A 39 11.40 15.29 1.13
N GLU A 40 10.27 14.57 1.14
CA GLU A 40 9.19 14.76 2.11
C GLU A 40 9.56 14.14 3.47
N VAL A 41 9.17 14.85 4.54
CA VAL A 41 9.62 14.55 5.91
C VAL A 41 9.11 13.23 6.43
N ASN A 42 7.83 12.89 6.20
CA ASN A 42 7.27 11.61 6.63
C ASN A 42 7.92 10.43 5.91
N HIS A 43 8.21 10.53 4.62
CA HIS A 43 8.89 9.48 3.88
C HIS A 43 10.29 9.21 4.44
N GLU A 44 11.10 10.26 4.58
CA GLU A 44 12.46 10.14 5.14
C GLU A 44 12.45 9.67 6.60
N TYR A 45 11.47 10.12 7.38
CA TYR A 45 11.26 9.62 8.73
C TYR A 45 10.96 8.11 8.72
N ARG A 46 10.05 7.63 7.87
CA ARG A 46 9.74 6.18 7.76
C ARG A 46 10.96 5.37 7.35
N LYS A 47 11.72 5.82 6.34
CA LYS A 47 13.01 5.20 5.96
C LYS A 47 13.97 5.12 7.13
N ALA A 48 14.13 6.20 7.89
CA ALA A 48 14.98 6.22 9.07
C ALA A 48 14.48 5.28 10.17
N MET A 49 13.17 5.23 10.43
CA MET A 49 12.60 4.33 11.43
C MET A 49 12.78 2.86 11.04
N VAL A 50 12.55 2.51 9.77
CA VAL A 50 12.83 1.16 9.27
C VAL A 50 14.31 0.84 9.41
N LYS A 51 15.19 1.75 8.99
CA LYS A 51 16.64 1.55 9.03
C LYS A 51 17.20 1.37 10.44
N TYR A 52 16.76 2.19 11.39
CA TYR A 52 17.37 2.23 12.72
C TYR A 52 16.63 1.37 13.74
N CYS A 53 15.33 1.11 13.54
CA CYS A 53 14.46 0.68 14.64
C CYS A 53 13.42 -0.37 14.28
N ILE A 54 13.41 -0.92 13.05
CA ILE A 54 12.41 -1.93 12.67
C ILE A 54 12.40 -3.12 13.63
N ASP A 55 13.55 -3.60 14.07
CA ASP A 55 13.63 -4.72 15.03
C ASP A 55 13.00 -4.37 16.39
N THR A 56 13.22 -3.15 16.86
CA THR A 56 12.62 -2.66 18.12
C THR A 56 11.09 -2.55 17.98
N VAL A 57 10.62 -2.05 16.83
CA VAL A 57 9.19 -1.95 16.53
C VAL A 57 8.55 -3.35 16.46
N LEU A 58 9.15 -4.29 15.74
CA LEU A 58 8.63 -5.65 15.61
C LEU A 58 8.60 -6.38 16.97
N LEU A 59 9.62 -6.21 17.81
CA LEU A 59 9.62 -6.73 19.17
C LEU A 59 8.49 -6.13 20.02
N ALA A 60 8.25 -4.82 19.90
CA ALA A 60 7.16 -4.12 20.59
C ALA A 60 5.78 -4.60 20.14
N GLU A 61 5.60 -4.76 18.83
CA GLU A 61 4.37 -5.26 18.22
C GLU A 61 4.08 -6.70 18.65
N ASN A 62 5.10 -7.57 18.60
CA ASN A 62 4.95 -8.97 19.04
C ASN A 62 4.60 -9.06 20.53
N ALA A 63 5.27 -8.28 21.39
CA ALA A 63 4.94 -8.22 22.81
C ALA A 63 3.48 -7.77 23.03
N SER A 64 3.03 -6.77 22.27
CA SER A 64 1.65 -6.28 22.34
C SER A 64 0.63 -7.32 21.85
N TYR A 65 0.98 -8.08 20.79
CA TYR A 65 0.14 -9.14 20.26
C TYR A 65 -0.03 -10.31 21.25
N VAL A 66 1.06 -10.71 21.92
CA VAL A 66 1.05 -11.82 22.89
C VAL A 66 0.41 -11.43 24.22
N MET A 67 0.69 -10.23 24.73
CA MET A 67 0.27 -9.80 26.09
C MET A 67 -1.05 -9.04 26.12
N GLY A 68 -1.62 -8.69 24.96
CA GLY A 68 -2.82 -7.85 24.85
C GLY A 68 -2.52 -6.35 24.99
N PRO A 69 -3.55 -5.49 24.84
CA PRO A 69 -3.40 -4.03 24.74
C PRO A 69 -2.92 -3.33 26.03
N THR A 70 -2.76 -4.06 27.14
CA THR A 70 -2.30 -3.56 28.44
C THR A 70 -0.90 -2.93 28.41
N LEU A 71 -0.12 -3.20 27.37
CA LEU A 71 1.22 -2.66 27.18
C LEU A 71 1.25 -1.21 26.66
N LEU A 72 0.12 -0.68 26.20
CA LEU A 72 -0.03 0.70 25.69
C LEU A 72 -0.93 1.59 26.57
N VAL A 73 -1.43 1.07 27.69
CA VAL A 73 -2.20 1.86 28.67
C VAL A 73 -1.19 2.43 29.66
N PRO A 74 -1.02 3.77 29.74
CA PRO A 74 -0.23 4.36 30.80
C PRO A 74 -0.82 3.91 32.14
N THR A 75 -0.03 3.25 32.99
CA THR A 75 -0.43 3.00 34.38
C THR A 75 -0.68 4.34 35.04
N PRO A 76 -1.89 4.63 35.56
CA PRO A 76 -2.14 5.84 36.33
C PRO A 76 -1.20 5.84 37.54
N ASP A 77 -0.54 6.97 37.79
CA ASP A 77 0.35 7.13 38.93
C ASP A 77 -0.49 7.08 40.22
N PRO A 78 -0.22 6.19 41.20
CA PRO A 78 -0.89 6.24 42.49
C PRO A 78 -0.65 7.57 43.25
N ALA A 79 0.20 8.45 42.74
CA ALA A 79 0.41 9.82 43.25
C ALA A 79 -0.57 10.89 42.70
N GLU A 80 -1.44 10.59 41.72
CA GLU A 80 -2.46 11.55 41.22
C GLU A 80 -3.73 11.59 42.10
N LEU A 81 -3.56 11.67 43.42
CA LEU A 81 -4.57 12.26 44.31
C LEU A 81 -4.26 13.76 44.47
N PRO A 82 -5.26 14.65 44.53
CA PRO A 82 -5.05 16.06 44.31
C PRO A 82 -4.45 16.71 45.56
N SER A 83 -3.15 17.04 45.53
CA SER A 83 -2.58 18.00 46.47
C SER A 83 -1.52 18.88 45.83
N ARG A 84 -1.91 20.15 45.63
CA ARG A 84 -1.12 21.39 45.74
C ARG A 84 0.42 21.29 45.59
N ALA A 85 0.90 21.95 44.54
CA ALA A 85 2.15 22.71 44.43
C ALA A 85 3.48 22.02 44.81
N THR A 86 4.35 21.81 43.83
CA THR A 86 5.64 22.55 43.68
C THR A 86 6.41 22.00 42.48
N ALA A 87 7.07 22.90 41.75
CA ALA A 87 8.00 22.56 40.70
C ALA A 87 9.25 21.93 41.30
N SER A 88 9.63 20.71 40.89
CA SER A 88 11.03 20.25 40.87
C SER A 88 11.16 18.85 40.25
N THR A 89 12.17 18.73 39.40
CA THR A 89 12.98 17.52 39.10
C THR A 89 12.36 16.34 38.36
N GLN A 90 12.71 16.27 37.06
CA GLN A 90 13.33 15.14 36.38
C GLN A 90 12.98 13.74 36.91
N GLY A 91 12.11 13.07 36.16
CA GLY A 91 11.86 11.64 36.27
C GLY A 91 11.09 11.16 35.05
N THR A 92 11.69 11.27 33.86
CA THR A 92 11.17 10.63 32.65
C THR A 92 11.19 9.11 32.86
N ARG A 93 10.09 8.54 33.37
CA ARG A 93 9.81 7.11 33.21
C ARG A 93 9.33 6.92 31.77
N SER A 94 10.28 6.79 30.85
CA SER A 94 9.99 6.24 29.53
C SER A 94 9.55 4.79 29.73
N HIS A 95 8.38 4.46 29.17
CA HIS A 95 7.98 3.07 28.99
C HIS A 95 9.15 2.31 28.33
N PRO A 96 9.47 1.07 28.70
CA PRO A 96 10.61 0.35 28.12
C PRO A 96 10.54 0.20 26.59
N LEU A 97 9.36 0.34 25.98
CA LEU A 97 9.15 0.39 24.52
C LEU A 97 9.32 1.78 23.90
N LEU A 98 9.33 2.83 24.70
CA LEU A 98 9.67 4.22 24.35
C LEU A 98 11.17 4.51 24.60
N GLY A 99 12.01 3.47 24.58
CA GLY A 99 13.46 3.60 24.32
C GLY A 99 13.78 4.08 22.88
N SER A 100 12.79 4.63 22.18
CA SER A 100 12.83 5.21 20.82
C SER A 100 13.60 6.54 20.74
N ASP A 101 14.19 6.99 21.84
CA ASP A 101 15.07 8.14 21.86
C ASP A 101 16.27 7.90 20.92
N HIS A 102 16.81 6.69 20.84
CA HIS A 102 17.91 6.39 19.91
C HIS A 102 17.52 6.52 18.43
N CYS A 103 16.32 6.08 18.04
CA CYS A 103 15.77 6.20 16.68
C CYS A 103 15.63 7.66 16.27
N THR A 104 14.98 8.41 17.16
CA THR A 104 14.66 9.81 16.96
C THR A 104 15.95 10.62 16.98
N ARG A 105 16.89 10.32 17.88
CA ARG A 105 18.25 10.88 17.90
C ARG A 105 19.04 10.53 16.65
N ALA A 106 18.92 9.33 16.11
CA ALA A 106 19.59 8.97 14.86
C ALA A 106 19.04 9.80 13.69
N PHE A 107 17.71 9.96 13.60
CA PHE A 107 17.08 10.81 12.59
C PHE A 107 17.50 12.28 12.71
N PHE A 108 17.47 12.85 13.91
CA PHE A 108 17.89 14.23 14.18
C PHE A 108 19.42 14.40 14.35
N LYS A 109 20.21 13.32 14.20
CA LYS A 109 21.67 13.28 14.43
C LYS A 109 22.09 13.89 15.79
N GLY A 110 21.36 13.58 16.85
CA GLY A 110 21.61 14.10 18.20
C GLY A 110 21.17 15.56 18.42
N GLY A 111 20.49 16.19 17.45
CA GLY A 111 20.03 17.58 17.54
C GLY A 111 18.75 17.79 18.35
N LEU A 112 18.20 16.76 19.01
CA LEU A 112 16.95 16.87 19.77
C LEU A 112 17.02 17.88 20.91
N ASP A 113 18.18 18.02 21.56
CA ASP A 113 18.37 18.95 22.69
C ASP A 113 18.18 20.43 22.28
N ARG A 114 18.20 20.72 20.98
CA ARG A 114 18.00 22.07 20.40
C ARG A 114 16.56 22.34 19.96
N ILE A 115 15.67 21.36 20.12
CA ILE A 115 14.26 21.45 19.75
C ILE A 115 13.46 21.87 20.98
N HIS A 116 13.09 23.15 21.05
CA HIS A 116 12.34 23.70 22.19
C HIS A 116 10.87 23.97 21.86
N THR A 117 10.55 24.14 20.58
CA THR A 117 9.20 24.44 20.11
C THR A 117 8.77 23.52 18.96
N VAL A 118 7.45 23.47 18.69
CA VAL A 118 6.91 22.76 17.51
C VAL A 118 7.52 23.31 16.21
N ARG A 119 7.79 24.61 16.14
CA ARG A 119 8.45 25.22 14.99
C ARG A 119 9.88 24.70 14.82
N ASP A 120 10.63 24.57 15.91
CA ASP A 120 12.00 24.04 15.85
C ASP A 120 11.98 22.57 15.44
N PHE A 121 10.99 21.80 15.90
CA PHE A 121 10.80 20.42 15.50
C PHE A 121 10.57 20.30 14.00
N LEU A 122 9.61 21.05 13.44
CA LEU A 122 9.30 21.03 12.01
C LEU A 122 10.53 21.41 11.17
N ARG A 123 11.25 22.47 11.55
CA ARG A 123 12.48 22.89 10.87
C ARG A 123 13.59 21.85 10.95
N ALA A 124 13.79 21.24 12.12
CA ALA A 124 14.78 20.20 12.32
C ALA A 124 14.45 18.95 11.49
N ALA A 125 13.17 18.60 11.38
CA ALA A 125 12.70 17.44 10.65
C ALA A 125 12.83 17.64 9.14
N GLU A 126 12.45 18.82 8.63
CA GLU A 126 12.71 19.24 7.24
C GLU A 126 14.20 19.20 6.91
N ALA A 127 15.05 19.73 7.80
CA ALA A 127 16.49 19.72 7.59
C ALA A 127 17.09 18.31 7.66
N ALA A 128 16.54 17.42 8.51
CA ALA A 128 16.93 16.02 8.58
C ALA A 128 16.56 15.27 7.30
N ALA A 129 15.31 15.43 6.84
CA ALA A 129 14.81 14.84 5.61
C ALA A 129 15.67 15.24 4.41
N ARG A 130 15.92 16.54 4.20
CA ARG A 130 16.78 17.05 3.10
C ARG A 130 18.20 16.47 3.07
N ARG A 131 18.73 16.02 4.21
CA ARG A 131 20.05 15.38 4.31
C ARG A 131 20.01 13.86 4.10
N GLY A 132 18.83 13.25 4.26
CA GLY A 132 18.60 11.82 4.10
C GLY A 132 18.29 11.39 2.67
N VAL A 133 17.75 12.32 1.86
CA VAL A 133 17.43 12.10 0.44
C VAL A 133 18.66 11.63 -0.33
N ASP A 134 18.54 10.50 -1.02
CA ASP A 134 19.54 10.05 -1.97
C ASP A 134 19.22 10.55 -3.39
N ASN A 135 20.09 10.26 -4.36
CA ASN A 135 19.89 10.72 -5.74
C ASN A 135 18.68 10.07 -6.42
N ARG A 136 18.26 8.88 -5.97
CA ARG A 136 17.12 8.15 -6.54
C ARG A 136 15.82 8.78 -6.06
N ASP A 137 15.77 9.16 -4.80
CA ASP A 137 14.56 9.63 -4.13
C ASP A 137 14.38 11.16 -4.24
N ARG A 138 15.24 11.84 -5.00
CA ARG A 138 15.14 13.28 -5.24
C ARG A 138 14.02 13.57 -6.24
N GLU A 139 12.99 14.26 -5.77
CA GLU A 139 11.91 14.83 -6.58
C GLU A 139 12.39 16.00 -7.48
N THR A 140 11.99 15.97 -8.75
CA THR A 140 12.21 17.00 -9.78
C THR A 140 10.95 17.38 -10.58
N ASP A 141 9.75 17.29 -9.97
CA ASP A 141 8.42 17.52 -10.57
C ASP A 141 7.99 16.39 -11.54
N GLU A 142 8.58 15.20 -11.47
CA GLU A 142 8.29 14.10 -12.40
C GLU A 142 6.81 13.70 -12.37
N LEU A 143 6.19 13.60 -11.19
CA LEU A 143 4.75 13.30 -11.08
C LEU A 143 3.89 14.33 -11.83
N ARG A 144 4.27 15.60 -11.75
CA ARG A 144 3.54 16.68 -12.44
C ARG A 144 3.57 16.46 -13.96
N HIS A 145 4.73 16.07 -14.48
CA HIS A 145 4.88 15.81 -15.91
C HIS A 145 4.26 14.47 -16.32
N SER A 146 4.31 13.44 -15.47
CA SER A 146 3.57 12.18 -15.62
C SER A 146 2.07 12.44 -15.78
N LEU A 147 1.46 13.22 -14.88
CA LEU A 147 0.03 13.53 -14.95
C LEU A 147 -0.35 14.38 -16.17
N ARG A 148 0.52 15.30 -16.59
CA ARG A 148 0.33 16.05 -17.85
C ARG A 148 0.34 15.14 -19.06
N SER A 149 1.26 14.17 -19.08
CA SER A 149 1.32 13.17 -20.16
C SER A 149 0.06 12.30 -20.18
N LEU A 150 -0.45 11.91 -19.01
CA LEU A 150 -1.71 11.18 -18.87
C LEU A 150 -2.89 11.99 -19.41
N GLU A 151 -3.00 13.26 -19.01
CA GLU A 151 -4.05 14.18 -19.50
C GLU A 151 -3.99 14.35 -21.02
N GLN A 152 -2.79 14.48 -21.56
CA GLN A 152 -2.57 14.70 -23.00
C GLN A 152 -2.92 13.47 -23.84
N HIS A 153 -2.59 12.27 -23.36
CA HIS A 153 -2.55 11.06 -24.17
C HIS A 153 -3.62 10.03 -23.81
N VAL A 154 -4.31 10.15 -22.67
CA VAL A 154 -5.41 9.23 -22.27
C VAL A 154 -6.73 9.98 -22.22
N ARG A 155 -7.06 10.69 -23.31
CA ARG A 155 -8.19 11.65 -23.36
C ARG A 155 -9.56 11.01 -23.21
N TRP A 156 -9.68 9.71 -23.43
CA TRP A 156 -10.95 8.97 -23.29
C TRP A 156 -11.31 8.69 -21.83
N HIS A 157 -10.35 8.80 -20.91
CA HIS A 157 -10.54 8.48 -19.50
C HIS A 157 -11.45 9.52 -18.82
N ARG A 158 -12.47 9.02 -18.12
CA ARG A 158 -13.50 9.78 -17.41
C ARG A 158 -13.46 9.52 -15.89
N GLY A 159 -12.72 8.50 -15.47
CA GLY A 159 -12.60 8.07 -14.08
C GLY A 159 -11.76 8.99 -13.20
N ARG A 160 -11.51 8.53 -11.98
CA ARG A 160 -10.69 9.26 -10.99
C ARG A 160 -9.21 8.99 -11.24
N VAL A 161 -8.39 9.98 -10.89
CA VAL A 161 -6.96 9.80 -10.72
C VAL A 161 -6.66 9.90 -9.22
N VAL A 162 -6.11 8.84 -8.64
CA VAL A 162 -5.80 8.74 -7.22
C VAL A 162 -4.31 8.63 -7.04
N VAL A 163 -3.75 9.39 -6.10
CA VAL A 163 -2.33 9.35 -5.74
C VAL A 163 -2.24 8.92 -4.28
N VAL A 164 -1.75 7.71 -4.03
CA VAL A 164 -1.47 7.20 -2.69
C VAL A 164 -0.04 7.58 -2.31
N SER A 165 0.11 8.38 -1.25
CA SER A 165 1.42 8.90 -0.82
C SER A 165 1.54 8.94 0.70
N PRO A 166 2.75 8.95 1.28
CA PRO A 166 2.99 9.12 2.72
C PRO A 166 2.77 10.57 3.18
N GLY A 167 1.66 11.20 2.82
CA GLY A 167 1.32 12.56 3.26
C GLY A 167 1.81 13.69 2.36
N HIS A 168 2.42 13.35 1.22
CA HIS A 168 2.74 14.34 0.19
C HIS A 168 1.48 14.75 -0.59
N HIS A 169 1.20 16.05 -0.59
CA HIS A 169 0.22 16.67 -1.46
C HIS A 169 0.92 17.76 -2.29
N PRO A 170 1.19 17.53 -3.59
CA PRO A 170 1.87 18.53 -4.41
C PRO A 170 1.05 19.82 -4.47
N THR A 171 1.69 20.96 -4.24
CA THR A 171 1.01 22.27 -4.16
C THR A 171 0.34 22.70 -5.46
N TRP A 172 0.73 22.11 -6.60
CA TRP A 172 0.11 22.33 -7.90
C TRP A 172 -1.16 21.48 -8.13
N VAL A 173 -1.52 20.58 -7.22
CA VAL A 173 -2.78 19.81 -7.25
C VAL A 173 -3.97 20.66 -6.75
N ASP A 174 -3.76 21.93 -6.38
CA ASP A 174 -4.78 22.69 -5.65
C ASP A 174 -5.85 23.39 -6.51
N GLY A 175 -7.03 22.77 -6.49
CA GLY A 175 -8.35 23.37 -6.71
C GLY A 175 -9.48 22.65 -5.95
N ALA A 176 -9.19 21.62 -5.15
CA ALA A 176 -10.20 20.76 -4.55
C ALA A 176 -9.84 20.39 -3.12
N LYS A 177 -10.38 21.17 -2.18
CA LYS A 177 -11.06 20.72 -0.96
C LYS A 177 -10.60 19.34 -0.45
N ASN A 178 -9.79 19.39 0.61
CA ASN A 178 -9.60 18.40 1.69
C ASN A 178 -10.39 17.09 1.58
N PHE A 179 -9.77 15.98 1.98
CA PHE A 179 -10.32 14.65 2.29
C PHE A 179 -11.80 14.60 2.77
N LEU A 180 -12.33 15.65 3.41
CA LEU A 180 -13.72 15.82 3.83
C LEU A 180 -14.73 16.21 2.72
N ALA A 181 -14.31 16.74 1.57
CA ALA A 181 -15.25 17.15 0.51
C ALA A 181 -15.73 15.99 -0.37
N GLY A 182 -15.00 14.86 -0.38
CA GLY A 182 -15.48 13.61 -0.96
C GLY A 182 -16.49 12.86 -0.08
N LEU A 183 -16.60 13.24 1.20
CA LEU A 183 -17.51 12.61 2.18
C LEU A 183 -18.92 13.21 2.18
N CYS A 184 -19.10 14.44 1.66
CA CYS A 184 -20.37 15.18 1.73
C CYS A 184 -20.98 15.57 0.38
N GLY A 185 -20.53 14.99 -0.73
CA GLY A 185 -21.04 15.35 -2.06
C GLY A 185 -21.33 14.13 -2.92
N ASP A 186 -22.60 13.98 -3.30
CA ASP A 186 -23.05 13.12 -4.40
C ASP A 186 -22.47 13.63 -5.73
N ALA A 187 -21.16 13.47 -5.93
CA ALA A 187 -20.48 13.89 -7.13
C ALA A 187 -20.66 12.81 -8.21
N ARG A 188 -21.82 12.80 -8.87
CA ARG A 188 -21.88 12.30 -10.24
C ARG A 188 -20.87 13.12 -11.05
N VAL A 189 -19.84 12.43 -11.54
CA VAL A 189 -18.74 12.96 -12.36
C VAL A 189 -19.32 13.37 -13.73
N GLN A 190 -20.01 14.51 -13.76
CA GLN A 190 -20.70 15.03 -14.94
C GLN A 190 -20.17 16.42 -15.33
N ALA A 191 -18.92 16.72 -15.00
CA ALA A 191 -18.12 17.69 -15.73
C ALA A 191 -17.27 16.91 -16.73
N LEU A 192 -17.89 16.53 -17.85
CA LEU A 192 -17.21 16.05 -19.03
C LEU A 192 -16.14 17.07 -19.41
N ARG A 193 -14.89 16.61 -19.36
CA ARG A 193 -13.69 17.37 -19.67
C ARG A 193 -13.80 17.94 -21.08
N SER A 194 -13.99 19.25 -21.22
CA SER A 194 -13.62 19.95 -22.45
C SER A 194 -12.08 19.98 -22.54
N SER A 195 -11.55 19.92 -23.76
CA SER A 195 -10.12 20.14 -24.00
C SER A 195 -9.67 21.43 -23.32
N GLY A 196 -8.76 21.34 -22.34
CA GLY A 196 -8.32 22.48 -21.51
C GLY A 196 -8.84 22.46 -20.06
N THR A 197 -9.49 21.39 -19.59
CA THR A 197 -9.88 21.21 -18.17
C THR A 197 -9.06 20.10 -17.50
N HIS A 198 -8.32 20.46 -16.44
CA HIS A 198 -7.36 19.59 -15.76
C HIS A 198 -7.98 18.32 -15.14
N LEU A 199 -7.19 17.26 -15.07
CA LEU A 199 -7.52 16.05 -14.31
C LEU A 199 -7.80 16.40 -12.84
N ARG A 200 -8.95 15.96 -12.32
CA ARG A 200 -9.18 15.96 -10.87
C ARG A 200 -8.36 14.83 -10.24
N VAL A 201 -7.33 15.22 -9.49
CA VAL A 201 -6.45 14.31 -8.75
C VAL A 201 -6.91 14.25 -7.30
N THR A 202 -6.96 13.05 -6.72
CA THR A 202 -7.28 12.83 -5.30
C THR A 202 -6.06 12.24 -4.62
N THR A 203 -5.52 12.92 -3.61
CA THR A 203 -4.43 12.36 -2.80
C THR A 203 -4.98 11.58 -1.62
N VAL A 204 -4.49 10.37 -1.40
CA VAL A 204 -4.83 9.49 -0.28
C VAL A 204 -3.56 9.24 0.53
N HIS A 205 -3.63 9.48 1.83
CA HIS A 205 -2.51 9.17 2.71
C HIS A 205 -2.34 7.64 2.81
N GLN A 206 -1.12 7.12 2.67
CA GLN A 206 -0.85 5.68 2.64
C GLN A 206 -1.38 4.93 3.88
N ASP A 207 -1.31 5.54 5.07
CA ASP A 207 -1.83 4.95 6.31
C ASP A 207 -3.34 4.67 6.29
N ALA A 208 -4.08 5.27 5.34
CA ALA A 208 -5.49 4.99 5.12
C ALA A 208 -5.73 3.64 4.43
N VAL A 209 -4.76 3.12 3.66
CA VAL A 209 -4.84 1.82 3.00
C VAL A 209 -4.02 0.75 3.73
N MET A 210 -2.92 1.13 4.38
CA MET A 210 -2.01 0.20 5.04
C MET A 210 -2.55 -0.34 6.38
N PRO A 211 -2.45 -1.67 6.63
CA PRO A 211 -2.60 -2.23 7.97
C PRO A 211 -1.69 -1.56 9.00
N TYR A 212 -2.12 -1.47 10.26
CA TYR A 212 -1.37 -0.76 11.32
C TYR A 212 0.10 -1.16 11.43
N GLY A 213 0.40 -2.46 11.47
CA GLY A 213 1.78 -2.97 11.57
C GLY A 213 2.64 -2.82 10.31
N MET A 214 2.07 -2.30 9.22
CA MET A 214 2.78 -2.11 7.95
C MET A 214 2.90 -0.63 7.57
N ARG A 215 2.43 0.29 8.41
CA ARG A 215 2.40 1.73 8.08
C ARG A 215 3.80 2.29 7.84
N LEU A 216 4.83 1.80 8.54
CA LEU A 216 6.20 2.26 8.32
C LEU A 216 6.81 1.81 6.99
N THR A 217 6.10 0.99 6.19
CA THR A 217 6.61 0.60 4.88
C THR A 217 6.86 1.81 3.99
N VAL A 218 7.92 1.68 3.21
CA VAL A 218 8.28 2.54 2.08
C VAL A 218 8.54 1.70 0.82
N ASP A 219 8.26 0.40 0.90
CA ASP A 219 8.32 -0.51 -0.24
C ASP A 219 7.00 -0.42 -1.01
N SER A 220 7.05 0.13 -2.24
CA SER A 220 5.87 0.28 -3.08
C SER A 220 5.24 -1.05 -3.49
N HIS A 221 5.99 -2.17 -3.50
CA HIS A 221 5.43 -3.50 -3.74
C HIS A 221 4.45 -3.91 -2.64
N VAL A 222 4.72 -3.52 -1.38
CA VAL A 222 3.81 -3.79 -0.26
C VAL A 222 2.60 -2.87 -0.33
N ILE A 223 2.80 -1.60 -0.72
CA ILE A 223 1.70 -0.62 -0.87
C ILE A 223 0.74 -1.07 -1.98
N GLU A 224 1.27 -1.55 -3.11
CA GLU A 224 0.52 -2.05 -4.27
C GLU A 224 -0.52 -3.11 -3.85
N GLN A 225 -0.12 -4.05 -2.99
CA GLN A 225 -0.97 -5.12 -2.47
C GLN A 225 -2.16 -4.63 -1.62
N HIS A 226 -2.16 -3.36 -1.23
CA HIS A 226 -3.20 -2.73 -0.41
C HIS A 226 -3.99 -1.66 -1.14
N LEU A 227 -3.67 -1.33 -2.40
CA LEU A 227 -4.36 -0.27 -3.15
C LEU A 227 -5.87 -0.54 -3.28
N TRP A 228 -6.29 -1.80 -3.36
CA TRP A 228 -7.72 -2.19 -3.38
C TRP A 228 -8.55 -1.65 -2.19
N ARG A 229 -7.90 -1.21 -1.11
CA ARG A 229 -8.55 -0.58 0.05
C ARG A 229 -8.89 0.89 -0.18
N VAL A 230 -8.44 1.49 -1.27
CA VAL A 230 -8.90 2.82 -1.69
C VAL A 230 -10.43 2.78 -1.81
N ARG A 231 -11.08 3.74 -1.16
CA ARG A 231 -12.54 3.77 -1.11
C ARG A 231 -13.13 3.86 -2.52
N ASN A 232 -14.12 2.99 -2.78
CA ASN A 232 -14.83 2.89 -4.05
C ASN A 232 -13.88 2.64 -5.25
N MET A 233 -12.84 1.84 -5.07
CA MET A 233 -11.93 1.46 -6.15
C MET A 233 -12.64 0.62 -7.20
N THR A 234 -12.36 0.89 -8.48
CA THR A 234 -12.89 0.08 -9.58
C THR A 234 -12.28 -1.31 -9.61
N ALA A 235 -13.09 -2.32 -9.93
CA ALA A 235 -12.66 -3.72 -9.95
C ALA A 235 -11.50 -3.99 -10.93
N VAL A 236 -11.50 -3.26 -12.05
CA VAL A 236 -10.33 -3.13 -12.92
C VAL A 236 -9.83 -1.69 -12.79
N HIS A 237 -8.52 -1.50 -12.68
CA HIS A 237 -7.87 -0.21 -12.52
C HIS A 237 -6.54 -0.21 -13.26
N VAL A 238 -6.05 0.99 -13.60
CA VAL A 238 -4.68 1.17 -14.09
C VAL A 238 -3.83 1.58 -12.91
N TYR A 239 -2.78 0.81 -12.63
CA TYR A 239 -1.80 1.15 -11.62
C TYR A 239 -0.52 1.69 -12.27
N MET A 240 0.02 2.75 -11.69
CA MET A 240 1.31 3.34 -12.05
C MET A 240 2.16 3.45 -10.79
N ASN A 241 3.26 2.69 -10.73
CA ASN A 241 4.23 2.79 -9.65
C ASN A 241 5.11 4.03 -9.87
N ASP A 242 4.97 5.03 -9.02
CA ASP A 242 5.66 6.32 -9.06
C ASP A 242 5.18 7.24 -10.20
N ASP A 243 5.99 7.53 -11.21
CA ASP A 243 5.85 8.67 -12.12
C ASP A 243 5.97 8.27 -13.60
N TYR A 244 5.19 7.26 -14.03
CA TYR A 244 5.15 6.80 -15.42
C TYR A 244 4.76 7.88 -16.44
N PHE A 245 5.45 7.94 -17.57
CA PHE A 245 5.14 8.85 -18.68
C PHE A 245 4.38 8.15 -19.80
N VAL A 246 3.23 8.71 -20.18
CA VAL A 246 2.47 8.28 -21.36
C VAL A 246 2.97 9.08 -22.56
N ASN A 247 3.71 8.42 -23.46
CA ASN A 247 4.43 9.13 -24.53
C ASN A 247 3.64 9.26 -25.85
N ARG A 248 2.48 8.60 -25.97
CA ARG A 248 1.61 8.59 -27.16
C ARG A 248 0.17 8.34 -26.76
N ASP A 249 -0.75 8.77 -27.61
CA ASP A 249 -2.19 8.57 -27.40
C ASP A 249 -2.50 7.09 -27.19
N VAL A 250 -3.20 6.79 -26.09
CA VAL A 250 -3.62 5.45 -25.68
C VAL A 250 -5.11 5.32 -25.97
N ALA A 251 -5.50 4.30 -26.71
CA ALA A 251 -6.89 3.91 -26.90
C ALA A 251 -7.34 2.92 -25.81
N ILE A 252 -8.66 2.82 -25.56
CA ILE A 252 -9.19 1.81 -24.64
C ILE A 252 -8.79 0.39 -25.03
N THR A 253 -8.67 0.16 -26.35
CA THR A 253 -8.28 -1.13 -26.95
C THR A 253 -6.81 -1.47 -26.75
N ASP A 254 -5.99 -0.52 -26.28
CA ASP A 254 -4.61 -0.83 -25.87
C ASP A 254 -4.59 -1.52 -24.51
N LEU A 255 -5.62 -1.32 -23.67
CA LEU A 255 -5.72 -1.89 -22.32
C LEU A 255 -6.65 -3.12 -22.27
N PHE A 256 -7.70 -3.12 -23.10
CA PHE A 256 -8.73 -4.15 -23.10
C PHE A 256 -8.89 -4.80 -24.48
N ASN A 257 -9.02 -6.12 -24.51
CA ASN A 257 -9.30 -6.85 -25.74
C ASN A 257 -10.79 -6.80 -26.12
N GLU A 258 -11.13 -7.32 -27.30
CA GLU A 258 -12.50 -7.36 -27.82
C GLU A 258 -13.47 -8.19 -26.97
N TYR A 259 -13.00 -9.02 -26.04
CA TYR A 259 -13.83 -9.80 -25.12
C TYR A 259 -14.03 -9.09 -23.77
N GLY A 260 -13.48 -7.89 -23.60
CA GLY A 260 -13.52 -7.12 -22.35
C GLY A 260 -12.54 -7.62 -21.29
N GLY A 261 -11.57 -8.46 -21.66
CA GLY A 261 -10.46 -8.88 -20.81
C GLY A 261 -9.28 -7.91 -20.88
N THR A 262 -8.42 -7.91 -19.86
CA THR A 262 -7.20 -7.08 -19.83
C THR A 262 -6.14 -7.64 -20.78
N ILE A 263 -5.40 -6.75 -21.43
CA ILE A 263 -4.26 -7.12 -22.27
C ILE A 263 -3.00 -7.14 -21.40
N VAL A 264 -2.44 -8.33 -21.22
CA VAL A 264 -1.18 -8.51 -20.49
C VAL A 264 -0.01 -8.41 -21.46
N ARG A 265 0.89 -7.46 -21.20
CA ARG A 265 2.17 -7.33 -21.90
C ARG A 265 3.27 -7.50 -20.88
N THR A 266 4.16 -8.47 -21.11
CA THR A 266 5.25 -8.78 -20.20
C THR A 266 6.58 -8.37 -20.80
N GLU A 267 7.49 -7.91 -19.95
CA GLU A 267 8.89 -7.75 -20.33
C GLU A 267 9.60 -9.12 -20.31
N LYS A 268 10.80 -9.20 -20.88
CA LYS A 268 11.59 -10.45 -20.89
C LYS A 268 12.10 -10.86 -19.51
N GLY A 269 12.03 -9.98 -18.51
CA GLY A 269 12.51 -10.24 -17.17
C GLY A 269 11.73 -11.37 -16.51
N VAL A 270 12.44 -12.41 -16.08
CA VAL A 270 11.89 -13.50 -15.28
C VAL A 270 12.35 -13.32 -13.85
N ILE A 271 11.47 -13.54 -12.87
CA ILE A 271 11.85 -13.60 -11.46
C ILE A 271 12.44 -15.00 -11.22
N PRO A 272 13.76 -15.13 -11.03
CA PRO A 272 14.42 -16.44 -11.15
C PRO A 272 14.27 -17.33 -9.91
N ALA A 273 13.97 -16.74 -8.75
CA ALA A 273 13.82 -17.46 -7.49
C ALA A 273 13.02 -16.64 -6.48
N GLY A 274 12.30 -17.35 -5.61
CA GLY A 274 11.75 -16.79 -4.39
C GLY A 274 12.81 -16.68 -3.29
N ALA A 275 12.69 -15.69 -2.41
CA ALA A 275 13.55 -15.54 -1.24
C ALA A 275 12.79 -14.87 -0.08
N VAL A 276 13.13 -15.23 1.16
CA VAL A 276 12.50 -14.62 2.34
C VAL A 276 12.86 -13.14 2.35
N ALA A 277 11.85 -12.28 2.54
CA ALA A 277 12.08 -10.85 2.72
C ALA A 277 12.97 -10.62 3.95
N ASP A 278 13.79 -9.58 3.88
CA ASP A 278 14.46 -9.04 5.05
C ASP A 278 13.73 -7.79 5.55
N HIS A 279 14.24 -7.17 6.61
CA HIS A 279 13.65 -5.94 7.15
C HIS A 279 14.07 -4.68 6.36
N SER A 280 14.46 -4.81 5.08
CA SER A 280 14.85 -3.67 4.24
C SER A 280 13.69 -3.10 3.42
N VAL A 281 13.94 -1.96 2.79
CA VAL A 281 12.96 -1.17 2.03
C VAL A 281 12.97 -1.50 0.52
N SER A 282 13.47 -2.67 0.17
CA SER A 282 13.77 -3.01 -1.23
C SER A 282 12.58 -3.64 -1.94
N TRP A 283 12.05 -2.93 -2.94
CA TRP A 283 11.03 -3.44 -3.87
C TRP A 283 11.36 -4.84 -4.42
N ALA A 284 12.60 -5.04 -4.89
CA ALA A 284 13.01 -6.32 -5.47
C ALA A 284 12.99 -7.48 -4.46
N LYS A 285 13.20 -7.21 -3.16
CA LYS A 285 13.10 -8.23 -2.12
C LYS A 285 11.65 -8.53 -1.77
N GLY A 286 10.76 -7.52 -1.74
CA GLY A 286 9.31 -7.73 -1.62
C GLY A 286 8.76 -8.61 -2.74
N VAL A 287 9.19 -8.38 -3.98
CA VAL A 287 8.85 -9.21 -5.14
C VAL A 287 9.33 -10.65 -4.98
N ARG A 288 10.60 -10.86 -4.59
CA ARG A 288 11.13 -12.22 -4.34
C ARG A 288 10.42 -12.93 -3.20
N HIS A 289 9.97 -12.20 -2.19
CA HIS A 289 9.21 -12.79 -1.09
C HIS A 289 7.81 -13.22 -1.53
N THR A 290 7.15 -12.41 -2.35
CA THR A 290 5.89 -12.80 -2.97
C THR A 290 6.06 -14.01 -3.88
N GLN A 291 7.15 -14.08 -4.65
CA GLN A 291 7.45 -15.26 -5.45
C GLN A 291 7.68 -16.50 -4.59
N GLN A 292 8.37 -16.37 -3.46
CA GLN A 292 8.54 -17.47 -2.53
C GLN A 292 7.19 -17.95 -2.00
N PHE A 293 6.33 -17.04 -1.56
CA PHE A 293 4.98 -17.36 -1.12
C PHE A 293 4.21 -18.11 -2.20
N ASN A 294 4.18 -17.61 -3.43
CA ASN A 294 3.51 -18.27 -4.54
C ASN A 294 4.04 -19.69 -4.78
N THR A 295 5.37 -19.87 -4.82
CA THR A 295 5.96 -21.19 -5.02
C THR A 295 5.61 -22.14 -3.88
N HIS A 296 5.64 -21.70 -2.62
CA HIS A 296 5.29 -22.56 -1.51
C HIS A 296 3.79 -22.88 -1.48
N GLU A 297 2.92 -21.86 -1.50
CA GLU A 297 1.50 -22.01 -1.24
C GLU A 297 0.67 -22.44 -2.46
N LEU A 298 1.14 -22.18 -3.68
CA LEU A 298 0.40 -22.50 -4.90
C LEU A 298 1.01 -23.65 -5.72
N ASP A 299 2.35 -23.84 -5.66
CA ASP A 299 3.02 -24.87 -6.47
C ASP A 299 3.43 -26.11 -5.66
N VAL A 300 3.92 -25.92 -4.42
CA VAL A 300 4.48 -27.01 -3.59
C VAL A 300 3.44 -27.62 -2.67
N LEU A 301 2.67 -26.79 -1.96
CA LEU A 301 1.64 -27.25 -1.05
C LEU A 301 0.41 -27.68 -1.85
N HIS A 302 -0.19 -28.80 -1.44
CA HIS A 302 -1.43 -29.27 -2.03
C HIS A 302 -2.58 -28.35 -1.61
N GLU A 303 -3.62 -28.26 -2.44
CA GLU A 303 -4.78 -27.38 -2.24
C GLU A 303 -5.57 -27.63 -0.93
N ASP A 304 -5.40 -28.81 -0.33
CA ASP A 304 -5.99 -29.21 0.95
C ASP A 304 -5.01 -29.14 2.15
N TYR A 305 -3.78 -28.67 1.91
CA TYR A 305 -2.78 -28.55 2.96
C TYR A 305 -3.21 -27.52 4.01
N LEU A 306 -3.21 -27.95 5.27
CA LEU A 306 -3.50 -27.11 6.42
C LEU A 306 -2.37 -27.27 7.44
N PRO A 307 -1.72 -26.17 7.90
CA PRO A 307 -0.70 -26.25 8.93
C PRO A 307 -1.21 -26.97 10.18
N GLU A 308 -0.42 -27.86 10.79
CA GLU A 308 -0.87 -28.72 11.89
C GLU A 308 -1.41 -27.93 13.10
N ALA A 309 -0.80 -26.79 13.42
CA ALA A 309 -1.27 -25.88 14.45
C ALA A 309 -2.66 -25.31 14.15
N LEU A 310 -2.91 -24.94 12.89
CA LEU A 310 -4.20 -24.44 12.43
C LEU A 310 -5.25 -25.56 12.40
N ALA A 311 -4.88 -26.74 11.92
CA ALA A 311 -5.72 -27.93 11.95
C ALA A 311 -6.14 -28.29 13.38
N THR A 312 -5.20 -28.28 14.31
CA THR A 312 -5.46 -28.53 15.73
C THR A 312 -6.36 -27.47 16.34
N MET A 313 -6.14 -26.19 16.01
CA MET A 313 -7.01 -25.10 16.45
C MET A 313 -8.44 -25.26 15.91
N TRP A 314 -8.59 -25.58 14.62
CA TRP A 314 -9.89 -25.77 14.00
C TRP A 314 -10.61 -27.02 14.50
N ASP A 315 -9.89 -28.12 14.76
CA ASP A 315 -10.43 -29.31 15.43
C ASP A 315 -10.98 -28.96 16.82
N ARG A 316 -10.23 -28.18 17.62
CA ARG A 316 -10.70 -27.68 18.92
C ARG A 316 -11.96 -26.81 18.78
N LEU A 317 -12.03 -26.00 17.72
CA LEU A 317 -13.19 -25.19 17.38
C LEU A 317 -14.31 -25.98 16.68
N ARG A 318 -14.15 -27.30 16.48
CA ARG A 318 -15.06 -28.19 15.74
C ARG A 318 -15.38 -27.71 14.31
N ARG A 319 -14.41 -27.07 13.65
CA ARG A 319 -14.51 -26.54 12.28
C ARG A 319 -13.97 -27.47 11.20
N VAL A 320 -13.31 -28.57 11.58
CA VAL A 320 -12.80 -29.61 10.66
C VAL A 320 -13.35 -30.97 11.13
N HIS A 321 -13.76 -31.83 10.18
CA HIS A 321 -14.12 -33.22 10.42
C HIS A 321 -13.02 -34.13 9.87
N ARG A 322 -12.07 -34.55 10.71
CA ARG A 322 -11.01 -35.51 10.34
C ARG A 322 -11.50 -36.97 10.15
N GLY A 323 -12.81 -37.22 10.21
CA GLY A 323 -13.40 -38.57 10.27
C GLY A 323 -13.89 -39.19 8.96
N GLY A 324 -13.67 -38.58 7.79
CA GLY A 324 -14.32 -39.01 6.54
C GLY A 324 -13.55 -39.98 5.63
N HIS A 325 -12.22 -40.08 5.75
CA HIS A 325 -11.40 -40.73 4.71
C HIS A 325 -10.89 -42.14 5.01
N ALA A 326 -11.14 -42.69 6.21
CA ALA A 326 -10.73 -44.06 6.53
C ALA A 326 -11.65 -45.16 5.93
N GLY A 327 -12.64 -44.80 5.10
CA GLY A 327 -13.61 -45.73 4.53
C GLY A 327 -13.68 -45.80 3.00
N ALA A 328 -12.87 -45.02 2.27
CA ALA A 328 -12.97 -44.93 0.80
C ALA A 328 -12.03 -45.90 0.04
N GLU A 329 -11.04 -46.51 0.70
CA GLU A 329 -10.11 -47.47 0.07
C GLU A 329 -10.62 -48.92 0.08
N ALA A 330 -11.82 -49.20 0.63
CA ALA A 330 -12.39 -50.55 0.69
C ALA A 330 -13.43 -50.86 -0.41
N LEU A 331 -13.59 -49.99 -1.42
CA LEU A 331 -14.60 -50.15 -2.48
C LEU A 331 -14.05 -49.99 -3.90
N ILE A 332 -12.77 -50.28 -4.11
CA ILE A 332 -12.19 -50.54 -5.44
C ILE A 332 -11.35 -51.82 -5.35
N SER A 333 -12.02 -52.97 -5.50
CA SER A 333 -11.46 -54.24 -5.98
C SER A 333 -12.51 -54.95 -6.81
#